data_AF-A0AA37K948-F1
#
_entry.id   AF-A0AA37K948-F1
#
_cell.length_a   1.000
_cell.length_b   1.000
_cell.length_c   1.000
_cell.angle_alpha   90.00
_cell.angle_beta   90.00
_cell.angle_gamma   90.00
#
_symmetry.space_group_name_H-M   'P 1'
#
loop_
_entity.id
_entity.type
_entity.pdbx_description
1 polymer ?
#
loop_
_entity_poly.entity_id
_entity_poly.type
_entity_poly.pdbx_seq_one_letter_code
_entity_poly.pdbx_strand_id
1 'polypeptide(L)' 'MKLDLERFEQLYPNEEACVKVLETHLWDGVLRSPVDGNTRVIRIKGNPGFYRDLKHRRNFSIRKGTVFEDS' A
#
# COMPACT_ATOMS: atom_id res chain seq x y z
N MET A 1 -9.70 21.54 -0.75
CA MET A 1 -8.63 21.75 0.26
C MET A 1 -7.31 21.73 -0.48
N LYS A 2 -6.60 22.87 -0.54
CA LYS A 2 -5.30 22.96 -1.22
C LYS A 2 -4.25 22.64 -0.16
N LEU A 3 -3.61 21.48 -0.26
CA LEU A 3 -2.42 21.19 0.53
C LEU A 3 -1.30 22.07 -0.03
N ASP A 4 -0.70 22.90 0.82
CA ASP A 4 0.57 23.52 0.48
C ASP A 4 1.68 22.45 0.47
N LEU A 5 2.74 22.74 -0.28
CA LEU A 5 3.83 21.78 -0.51
C LEU A 5 4.53 21.41 0.80
N GLU A 6 4.70 22.37 1.70
CA GLU A 6 5.40 22.21 2.97
C GLU A 6 4.67 21.21 3.88
N ARG A 7 3.34 21.30 3.96
CA ARG A 7 2.51 20.37 4.72
C ARG A 7 2.41 19.00 4.05
N PHE A 8 2.48 18.95 2.72
CA PHE A 8 2.57 17.67 2.00
C PHE A 8 3.87 16.95 2.35
N GLU A 9 5.01 17.64 2.30
CA GLU A 9 6.32 17.08 2.66
C GLU A 9 6.38 16.62 4.13
N GLN A 10 5.72 17.33 5.04
CA GLN A 10 5.62 16.93 6.45
C GLN A 10 4.78 15.67 6.66
N LEU A 11 3.67 15.50 5.91
CA LEU A 11 2.79 14.34 6.02
C LEU A 11 3.35 13.11 5.30
N TYR A 12 4.12 13.33 4.23
CA TYR A 12 4.63 12.29 3.34
C TYR A 12 6.15 12.41 3.15
N PRO A 13 6.96 12.37 4.23
CA PRO A 13 8.40 12.62 4.16
C PRO A 13 9.20 11.54 3.43
N ASN A 14 8.61 10.36 3.24
CA ASN A 14 9.22 9.24 2.53
C ASN A 14 8.13 8.31 1.98
N GLU A 15 8.55 7.39 1.12
CA GLU A 15 7.66 6.42 0.46
C GLU A 15 6.87 5.57 1.46
N GLU A 16 7.47 5.22 2.59
CA GLU A 16 6.81 4.43 3.65
C GLU A 16 5.62 5.17 4.27
N ALA A 17 5.74 6.49 4.46
CA ALA A 17 4.64 7.34 4.92
C ALA A 17 3.49 7.39 3.90
N CYS A 18 3.81 7.51 2.60
CA CYS A 18 2.82 7.41 1.53
C CYS A 18 2.09 6.07 1.54
N VAL A 19 2.84 4.97 1.64
CA VAL A 19 2.30 3.60 1.64
C VAL A 19 1.34 3.38 2.81
N LYS A 20 1.67 3.84 4.03
CA LYS A 20 0.77 3.70 5.20
C LYS A 20 -0.58 4.38 4.99
N VAL A 21 -0.57 5.57 4.37
CA VAL A 21 -1.80 6.30 4.08
C VAL A 21 -2.60 5.56 3.00
N LEU A 22 -1.95 5.05 1.97
CA LEU A 22 -2.61 4.23 0.94
C LEU A 22 -3.21 2.94 1.51
N GLU A 23 -2.51 2.23 2.40
CA GLU A 23 -3.03 1.03 3.08
C GLU A 23 -4.27 1.34 3.90
N THR A 24 -4.31 2.51 4.54
CA THR A 24 -5.48 2.97 5.29
C THR A 24 -6.66 3.22 4.35
N HIS A 25 -6.42 3.93 3.23
CA HIS A 25 -7.47 4.23 2.26
C HIS A 25 -7.98 3.01 1.48
N LEU A 26 -7.11 2.07 1.14
CA LEU A 26 -7.46 0.92 0.31
C LEU A 26 -8.05 -0.22 1.15
N TRP A 27 -7.54 -0.44 2.36
CA TRP A 27 -7.81 -1.66 3.12
C TRP A 27 -8.18 -1.41 4.59
N ASP A 28 -8.54 -0.18 4.96
CA ASP A 28 -8.84 0.23 6.34
C ASP A 28 -7.73 -0.15 7.34
N GLY A 29 -6.47 -0.11 6.88
CA GLY A 29 -5.29 -0.42 7.69
C GLY A 29 -5.06 -1.92 7.93
N VAL A 30 -5.92 -2.79 7.40
CA VAL A 30 -5.76 -4.25 7.48
C VAL A 30 -5.39 -4.79 6.12
N LEU A 31 -4.15 -5.25 5.95
CA LEU A 31 -3.68 -5.80 4.67
C LEU A 31 -4.57 -6.94 4.17
N ARG A 32 -5.01 -6.86 2.92
CA ARG A 32 -5.90 -7.84 2.29
C ARG A 32 -5.37 -8.30 0.96
N SER A 33 -5.52 -9.60 0.70
CA SER A 33 -5.18 -10.18 -0.59
C SER A 33 -6.13 -9.69 -1.68
N PRO A 34 -5.62 -9.34 -2.87
CA PRO A 34 -6.46 -9.03 -4.02
C PRO A 34 -7.13 -10.26 -4.63
N VAL A 35 -6.76 -11.49 -4.21
CA VAL A 35 -7.29 -12.73 -4.78
C VAL A 35 -8.62 -13.11 -4.14
N ASP A 36 -8.70 -13.09 -2.81
CA ASP A 36 -9.86 -13.55 -2.04
C ASP A 36 -10.10 -12.76 -0.75
N GLY A 37 -9.41 -11.62 -0.55
CA GLY A 37 -9.58 -10.75 0.62
C GLY A 37 -9.00 -11.30 1.93
N ASN A 38 -8.28 -12.42 1.91
CA ASN A 38 -7.67 -12.97 3.12
C ASN A 38 -6.60 -12.03 3.70
N THR A 39 -6.40 -12.07 5.01
CA THR A 39 -5.48 -11.18 5.74
C THR A 39 -4.11 -11.80 6.03
N ARG A 40 -3.80 -12.98 5.45
CA ARG A 40 -2.47 -13.60 5.56
C ARG A 40 -1.50 -12.93 4.58
N VAL A 41 -1.37 -11.62 4.71
CA VAL A 41 -0.56 -10.76 3.87
C VAL A 41 0.50 -10.09 4.74
N ILE A 42 1.75 -10.08 4.27
CA ILE A 42 2.86 -9.41 4.92
C ILE A 42 3.50 -8.40 3.97
N ARG A 43 4.08 -7.34 4.54
CA ARG A 43 4.96 -6.43 3.79
C ARG A 43 6.27 -7.12 3.43
N ILE A 44 6.81 -6.82 2.26
CA ILE A 44 8.16 -7.23 1.87
C ILE A 44 9.14 -6.22 2.45
N LYS A 45 9.99 -6.66 3.38
CA LYS A 45 10.96 -5.79 4.06
C LYS A 45 11.90 -5.13 3.04
N GLY A 46 12.05 -3.81 3.16
CA GLY A 46 12.92 -3.02 2.28
C GLY A 46 12.31 -2.69 0.91
N ASN A 47 11.04 -3.04 0.67
CA ASN A 47 10.33 -2.69 -0.56
C ASN A 47 8.94 -2.13 -0.23
N PRO A 48 8.84 -0.83 0.13
CA PRO A 48 7.59 -0.19 0.50
C PRO A 48 6.50 -0.38 -0.56
N GLY A 49 5.28 -0.67 -0.12
CA GLY A 49 4.16 -0.89 -1.05
C GLY A 49 4.21 -2.22 -1.79
N PHE A 50 5.12 -3.15 -1.44
CA PHE A 50 5.09 -4.52 -1.93
C PHE A 50 4.74 -5.52 -0.83
N TYR A 51 3.93 -6.49 -1.20
CA TYR A 51 3.32 -7.44 -0.27
C TYR A 51 3.45 -8.87 -0.76
N ARG A 52 3.43 -9.79 0.20
CA ARG A 52 3.38 -11.24 -0.01
C ARG A 52 2.08 -11.78 0.57
N ASP A 53 1.27 -12.38 -0.28
CA ASP A 53 0.17 -13.24 0.14
C ASP A 53 0.73 -14.63 0.51
N LEU A 54 0.62 -15.00 1.78
CA LEU A 54 1.12 -16.26 2.31
C LEU A 54 0.19 -17.45 2.02
N LYS A 55 -1.11 -17.20 1.79
CA LYS A 55 -2.09 -18.23 1.43
C LYS A 55 -1.90 -18.65 -0.03
N HIS A 56 -1.87 -17.69 -0.94
CA HIS A 56 -1.76 -17.92 -2.38
C HIS A 56 -0.32 -17.98 -2.88
N ARG A 57 0.66 -17.68 -2.01
CA ARG A 57 2.10 -17.66 -2.33
C ARG A 57 2.42 -16.77 -3.53
N ARG A 58 1.81 -15.58 -3.58
CA ARG A 58 2.00 -14.58 -4.65
C ARG A 58 2.39 -13.23 -4.08
N ASN A 59 3.08 -12.44 -4.90
CA ASN A 59 3.42 -11.06 -4.57
C ASN A 59 2.44 -10.12 -5.27
N PHE A 60 2.19 -8.97 -4.67
CA PHE A 60 1.45 -7.88 -5.30
C PHE A 60 1.94 -6.55 -4.74
N SER A 61 1.62 -5.45 -5.43
CA SER A 61 1.93 -4.10 -4.97
C SER A 61 0.67 -3.38 -4.48
N ILE A 62 0.87 -2.28 -3.75
CA ILE A 62 -0.18 -1.32 -3.34
C ILE A 62 -0.98 -0.79 -4.54
N ARG A 63 -0.41 -0.86 -5.75
CA ARG A 63 -1.04 -0.39 -6.99
C ARG A 63 -2.11 -1.34 -7.53
N LYS A 64 -2.17 -2.59 -7.05
CA LYS A 64 -3.16 -3.57 -7.49
C LYS A 64 -4.58 -3.06 -7.25
N GLY A 65 -5.42 -3.10 -8.28
CA GLY A 65 -6.79 -2.59 -8.27
C GLY A 65 -6.92 -1.08 -8.42
N THR A 66 -5.82 -0.37 -8.68
CA THR A 66 -5.81 1.08 -8.93
C THR A 66 -5.52 1.36 -10.40
N VAL A 67 -5.73 2.62 -10.83
CA VAL A 67 -5.37 3.09 -12.17
C VAL A 67 -3.88 2.99 -12.50
N PHE A 68 -3.02 2.73 -11.50
CA PHE A 68 -1.57 2.61 -11.63
C PHE A 68 -1.07 1.17 -11.63
N GLU A 69 -1.95 0.17 -11.71
CA GLU A 69 -1.57 -1.24 -11.61
C GLU A 69 -0.53 -1.66 -12.66
N ASP A 70 -0.67 -1.17 -13.89
CA ASP A 70 0.17 -1.52 -15.05
C ASP A 70 1.22 -0.44 -15.38
N SER A 71 1.48 0.48 -14.45
CA SER A 71 2.44 1.60 -14.61
C SER A 71 3.81 1.34 -13.98
#